data_AF-A0A2R6T704-F1
#
_entry.id   AF-A0A2R6T704-F1
#
_cell.length_a   1.000
_cell.length_b   1.000
_cell.length_c   1.000
_cell.angle_alpha   90.00
_cell.angle_beta   90.00
_cell.angle_gamma   90.00
#
_symmetry.space_group_name_H-M   'P 1'
#
loop_
_entity.id
_entity.type
_entity.pdbx_description
1 polymer ?
#
loop_
_entity_poly.entity_id
_entity_poly.type
_entity_poly.pdbx_seq_one_letter_code
_entity_poly.pdbx_strand_id
1 'polypeptide(L)'
;MNKSNKRKYLSILLAVGVVIALTVVITGFGTLAQFTDTHNDNSDASYAGSVDLKLNGEDKDVKAFIRGENLKPGDTHNIGTVTVSNDGSVEATLIMKIINPMSYENGRTSAEKAAGDPAGQEYDPTSIDQNGGDGELWDQLQMEIYVDLNKDGQLQYNERIKTYQYLDMTDSYKLPLNTNLLSSTNHVPAETYDLEEGEEIDIGIVIKFIDDSSFWGSQSDLKNNHAMTDDAKFTTVFDLVQK
;
A
#
# COMPACT_ATOMS: atom_id res chain seq x y z
N MET A 1 18.90 59.64 -13.46
CA MET A 1 19.24 58.20 -13.46
C MET A 1 19.85 57.83 -14.81
N ASN A 2 21.13 57.45 -14.81
CA ASN A 2 21.98 57.39 -16.02
C ASN A 2 21.54 56.30 -17.01
N LYS A 3 21.57 56.57 -18.31
CA LYS A 3 21.05 55.68 -19.39
C LYS A 3 21.74 54.30 -19.41
N SER A 4 22.96 54.24 -18.90
CA SER A 4 23.75 53.02 -18.67
C SER A 4 23.15 52.08 -17.63
N ASN A 5 22.55 52.62 -16.56
CA ASN A 5 22.02 51.80 -15.46
C ASN A 5 20.71 51.12 -15.84
N LYS A 6 19.87 51.73 -16.69
CA LYS A 6 18.62 51.13 -17.18
C LYS A 6 18.84 49.85 -18.00
N ARG A 7 19.96 49.75 -18.72
CA ARG A 7 20.30 48.53 -19.49
C ARG A 7 20.76 47.39 -18.58
N LYS A 8 21.52 47.69 -17.52
CA LYS A 8 21.97 46.68 -16.55
C LYS A 8 20.82 46.04 -15.78
N TYR A 9 19.82 46.82 -15.36
CA TYR A 9 18.65 46.28 -14.66
C TYR A 9 17.68 45.52 -15.59
N LEU A 10 17.57 45.92 -16.86
CA LEU A 10 16.74 45.21 -17.84
C LEU A 10 17.33 43.84 -18.21
N SER A 11 18.67 43.73 -18.27
CA SER A 11 19.36 42.45 -18.49
C SER A 11 19.24 41.50 -17.30
N ILE A 12 19.23 42.02 -16.07
CA ILE A 12 19.06 41.20 -14.85
C ILE A 12 17.60 40.73 -14.72
N LEU A 13 16.62 41.58 -15.03
CA LEU A 13 15.20 41.19 -15.04
C LEU A 13 14.86 40.15 -16.11
N LEU A 14 15.47 40.23 -17.30
CA LEU A 14 15.32 39.18 -18.32
C LEU A 14 16.00 37.86 -17.91
N ALA A 15 17.16 37.93 -17.25
CA ALA A 15 17.88 36.74 -16.80
C ALA A 15 17.12 35.98 -15.69
N VAL A 16 16.49 36.69 -14.76
CA VAL A 16 15.68 36.08 -13.69
C VAL A 16 14.35 35.53 -14.23
N GLY A 17 13.74 36.17 -15.24
CA GLY A 17 12.51 35.68 -15.86
C GLY A 17 12.68 34.39 -16.67
N VAL A 18 13.86 34.14 -17.25
CA VAL A 18 14.15 32.91 -18.01
C VAL A 18 14.47 31.72 -17.10
N VAL A 19 14.99 31.96 -15.89
CA VAL A 19 15.28 30.87 -14.93
C VAL A 19 14.02 30.35 -14.23
N ILE A 20 13.00 31.21 -14.02
CA ILE A 20 11.72 30.81 -13.41
C ILE A 20 10.80 30.10 -14.43
N ALA A 21 11.01 30.29 -15.73
CA ALA A 21 10.27 29.57 -16.78
C ALA A 21 10.76 28.12 -17.01
N LEU A 22 11.83 27.69 -16.33
CA LEU A 22 12.41 26.34 -16.42
C LEU A 22 12.11 25.43 -15.23
N THR A 23 11.36 25.88 -14.22
CA THR A 23 10.78 24.97 -13.22
C THR A 23 9.47 24.40 -13.75
N VAL A 24 9.60 23.49 -14.72
CA VAL A 24 8.54 22.55 -15.05
C VAL A 24 8.34 21.67 -13.82
N VAL A 25 7.14 21.74 -13.30
CA VAL A 25 6.45 20.77 -12.44
C VAL A 25 7.09 19.37 -12.53
N ILE A 26 7.89 19.02 -11.52
CA ILE A 26 8.15 17.61 -11.19
C ILE A 26 7.24 17.29 -10.00
N THR A 27 5.99 17.01 -10.30
CA THR A 27 5.11 16.27 -9.40
C THR A 27 4.48 15.16 -10.24
N GLY A 28 5.02 13.95 -10.09
CA GLY A 28 4.33 12.72 -10.48
C GLY A 28 4.70 12.07 -11.81
N PHE A 29 5.99 11.97 -12.17
CA PHE A 29 6.42 10.98 -13.17
C PHE A 29 7.61 10.20 -12.64
N GLY A 30 7.51 8.87 -12.68
CA GLY A 30 8.56 7.95 -12.31
C GLY A 30 9.86 8.24 -13.06
N THR A 31 10.96 7.75 -12.51
CA THR A 31 12.29 7.84 -13.08
C THR A 31 12.29 7.30 -14.52
N LEU A 32 12.17 8.15 -15.54
CA LEU A 32 12.40 7.75 -16.92
C LEU A 32 13.90 7.55 -17.09
N ALA A 33 14.36 6.31 -16.90
CA ALA A 33 15.73 5.93 -17.22
C ALA A 33 15.89 5.90 -18.75
N GLN A 34 16.44 6.97 -19.31
CA GLN A 34 16.83 7.01 -20.72
C GLN A 34 18.20 6.32 -20.87
N PHE A 35 18.19 5.01 -21.11
CA PHE A 35 19.40 4.29 -21.52
C PHE A 35 19.58 4.45 -23.03
N THR A 36 20.37 5.43 -23.45
CA THR A 36 20.89 5.47 -24.82
C THR A 36 22.29 4.92 -24.82
N ASP A 37 22.44 3.61 -25.05
CA ASP A 37 23.70 3.11 -25.60
C ASP A 37 23.60 3.19 -27.13
N THR A 38 24.57 3.86 -27.74
CA THR A 38 24.73 3.90 -29.20
C THR A 38 26.08 3.31 -29.52
N HIS A 39 26.19 1.99 -29.39
CA HIS A 39 27.22 1.20 -30.04
C HIS A 39 26.63 0.50 -31.26
N ASN A 40 26.98 1.00 -32.43
CA ASN A 40 26.70 0.32 -33.70
C ASN A 40 27.79 -0.73 -33.93
N ASP A 41 27.66 -1.88 -33.30
CA ASP A 41 28.33 -3.11 -33.73
C ASP A 41 27.25 -4.10 -34.17
N ASN A 42 27.17 -4.32 -35.49
CA ASN A 42 26.16 -5.11 -36.19
C ASN A 42 26.31 -6.64 -35.97
N SER A 43 26.78 -7.06 -34.80
CA SER A 43 26.85 -8.46 -34.37
C SER A 43 26.92 -8.46 -32.84
N ASP A 44 25.93 -9.07 -32.19
CA ASP A 44 25.73 -9.17 -30.73
C ASP A 44 24.83 -8.08 -30.12
N ALA A 45 23.65 -7.86 -30.72
CA ALA A 45 22.52 -7.31 -29.97
C ALA A 45 22.17 -8.28 -28.84
N SER A 46 22.82 -8.09 -27.69
CA SER A 46 22.45 -8.73 -26.43
C SER A 46 21.06 -8.18 -26.09
N TYR A 47 20.02 -8.94 -26.41
CA TYR A 47 18.66 -8.62 -25.99
C TYR A 47 18.63 -8.73 -24.45
N ALA A 48 18.85 -7.60 -23.78
CA ALA A 48 18.58 -7.50 -22.36
C ALA A 48 17.08 -7.69 -22.18
N GLY A 49 16.70 -8.75 -21.46
CA GLY A 49 15.31 -8.98 -21.08
C GLY A 49 14.76 -7.82 -20.26
N SER A 50 13.46 -7.62 -20.34
CA SER A 50 12.71 -6.56 -19.65
C SER A 50 11.73 -7.15 -18.65
N VAL A 51 11.47 -6.42 -17.56
CA VAL A 51 10.35 -6.66 -16.65
C VAL A 51 9.36 -5.52 -16.83
N ASP A 52 8.07 -5.83 -16.99
CA ASP A 52 7.01 -4.84 -17.17
C ASP A 52 5.79 -5.21 -16.32
N LEU A 53 5.61 -4.50 -15.21
CA LEU A 53 4.50 -4.74 -14.28
C LEU A 53 3.23 -4.06 -14.78
N LYS A 54 2.15 -4.81 -14.98
CA LYS A 54 0.79 -4.23 -15.13
C LYS A 54 -0.08 -4.59 -13.95
N LEU A 55 -0.90 -3.61 -13.54
CA LEU A 55 -1.94 -3.78 -12.54
C LEU A 55 -3.28 -3.52 -13.21
N ASN A 56 -4.11 -4.56 -13.31
CA ASN A 56 -5.36 -4.57 -14.09
C ASN A 56 -5.15 -4.09 -15.54
N GLY A 57 -4.02 -4.46 -16.15
CA GLY A 57 -3.65 -4.06 -17.51
C GLY A 57 -3.12 -2.63 -17.68
N GLU A 58 -2.85 -1.92 -16.58
CA GLU A 58 -2.41 -0.52 -16.59
C GLU A 58 -1.07 -0.33 -15.85
N ASP A 59 -0.30 0.68 -16.26
CA ASP A 59 0.96 1.13 -15.61
C ASP A 59 0.69 2.07 -14.42
N LYS A 60 -0.16 1.68 -13.47
CA LYS A 60 -0.59 2.55 -12.35
C LYS A 60 -0.61 1.83 -11.02
N ASP A 61 -0.17 2.52 -9.97
CA ASP A 61 -0.27 2.04 -8.58
C ASP A 61 -1.73 1.72 -8.17
N VAL A 62 -1.92 0.66 -7.39
CA VAL A 62 -3.21 0.34 -6.77
C VAL A 62 -3.28 0.94 -5.37
N LYS A 63 -4.34 1.70 -5.08
CA LYS A 63 -4.60 2.22 -3.73
C LYS A 63 -5.77 1.46 -3.12
N ALA A 64 -5.55 0.83 -1.99
CA ALA A 64 -6.61 0.26 -1.17
C ALA A 64 -7.16 1.34 -0.23
N PHE A 65 -8.45 1.26 0.10
CA PHE A 65 -9.07 2.18 1.04
C PHE A 65 -10.20 1.44 1.75
N ILE A 66 -10.14 1.39 3.08
CA ILE A 66 -11.22 0.85 3.89
C ILE A 66 -11.91 2.05 4.52
N ARG A 67 -13.19 2.17 4.24
CA ARG A 67 -14.01 3.21 4.86
C ARG A 67 -14.84 2.59 5.95
N GLY A 68 -14.70 3.12 7.15
CA GLY A 68 -15.44 2.80 8.35
C GLY A 68 -16.87 3.33 8.38
N GLU A 69 -17.58 3.36 7.25
CA GLU A 69 -19.01 3.72 7.30
C GLU A 69 -19.82 2.52 7.86
N ASN A 70 -19.85 2.41 9.19
CA ASN A 70 -20.59 1.41 10.01
C ASN A 70 -19.92 0.03 10.15
N LEU A 71 -18.62 -0.01 10.45
CA LEU A 71 -17.96 -1.25 10.82
C LEU A 71 -18.50 -1.74 12.17
N LYS A 72 -18.83 -3.03 12.26
CA LYS A 72 -19.12 -3.68 13.56
C LYS A 72 -18.15 -4.83 13.80
N PRO A 73 -17.81 -5.13 15.07
CA PRO A 73 -17.02 -6.29 15.40
C PRO A 73 -17.57 -7.56 14.75
N GLY A 74 -16.68 -8.35 14.16
CA GLY A 74 -16.99 -9.54 13.38
C GLY A 74 -17.22 -9.31 11.88
N ASP A 75 -17.35 -8.07 11.42
CA ASP A 75 -17.50 -7.79 9.99
C ASP A 75 -16.26 -8.19 9.18
N THR A 76 -16.51 -8.65 7.96
CA THR A 76 -15.48 -9.04 7.01
C THR A 76 -15.66 -8.23 5.73
N HIS A 77 -14.58 -7.55 5.33
CA HIS A 77 -14.52 -6.66 4.18
C HIS A 77 -13.53 -7.23 3.17
N ASN A 78 -14.05 -7.65 2.03
CA ASN A 78 -13.23 -7.99 0.89
C ASN A 78 -12.91 -6.71 0.11
N ILE A 79 -11.63 -6.38 -0.01
CA ILE A 79 -11.15 -5.16 -0.70
C ILE A 79 -11.14 -5.36 -2.22
N GLY A 80 -11.45 -6.58 -2.68
CA GLY A 80 -11.41 -6.99 -4.07
C GLY A 80 -10.05 -7.60 -4.43
N THR A 81 -9.91 -7.90 -5.71
CA THR A 81 -8.69 -8.47 -6.29
C THR A 81 -8.04 -7.49 -7.25
N VAL A 82 -6.74 -7.65 -7.43
CA VAL A 82 -5.91 -6.94 -8.40
C VAL A 82 -5.26 -8.01 -9.28
N THR A 83 -5.51 -7.93 -10.59
CA THR A 83 -4.77 -8.72 -11.56
C THR A 83 -3.38 -8.10 -11.74
N VAL A 84 -2.35 -8.89 -11.47
CA VAL A 84 -0.96 -8.51 -11.61
C VAL A 84 -0.34 -9.32 -12.73
N SER A 85 0.31 -8.67 -13.71
CA SER A 85 0.99 -9.35 -14.81
C SER A 85 2.43 -8.88 -15.00
N ASN A 86 3.23 -9.75 -15.61
CA ASN A 86 4.55 -9.43 -16.13
C ASN A 86 4.50 -9.43 -17.68
N ASP A 87 4.26 -8.26 -18.27
CA ASP A 87 4.28 -8.02 -19.72
C ASP A 87 5.72 -7.90 -20.28
N GLY A 88 6.72 -8.21 -19.44
CA GLY A 88 8.13 -8.23 -19.80
C GLY A 88 8.51 -9.42 -20.69
N SER A 89 9.81 -9.65 -20.82
CA SER A 89 10.40 -10.75 -21.61
C SER A 89 11.29 -11.68 -20.77
N VAL A 90 11.30 -11.51 -19.46
CA VAL A 90 12.00 -12.38 -18.50
C VAL A 90 11.18 -12.58 -17.25
N GLU A 91 11.38 -13.73 -16.62
CA GLU A 91 10.83 -14.08 -15.30
C GLU A 91 11.19 -13.02 -14.24
N ALA A 92 10.23 -12.69 -13.38
CA ALA A 92 10.43 -11.76 -12.27
C ALA A 92 9.70 -12.23 -11.01
N THR A 93 10.27 -11.93 -9.85
CA THR A 93 9.63 -12.18 -8.55
C THR A 93 8.70 -11.03 -8.19
N LEU A 94 7.44 -11.36 -7.91
CA LEU A 94 6.41 -10.43 -7.42
C LEU A 94 6.64 -10.08 -5.95
N ILE A 95 6.53 -8.79 -5.69
CA ILE A 95 6.59 -8.21 -4.35
C ILE A 95 5.28 -7.46 -4.09
N MET A 96 4.73 -7.65 -2.88
CA MET A 96 3.63 -6.83 -2.36
C MET A 96 4.05 -6.22 -1.03
N LYS A 97 3.77 -4.94 -0.83
CA LYS A 97 4.03 -4.22 0.43
C LYS A 97 2.79 -3.46 0.85
N ILE A 98 2.62 -3.27 2.16
CA ILE A 98 1.69 -2.29 2.72
C ILE A 98 2.49 -1.10 3.25
N ILE A 99 2.06 0.11 2.89
CA ILE A 99 2.65 1.39 3.34
C ILE A 99 1.55 2.38 3.74
N ASN A 100 1.96 3.46 4.40
CA ASN A 100 1.09 4.58 4.80
C ASN A 100 -0.22 4.15 5.50
N PRO A 101 -0.16 3.26 6.51
CA PRO A 101 -1.33 3.02 7.36
C PRO A 101 -1.73 4.34 8.04
N MET A 102 -3.02 4.62 8.03
CA MET A 102 -3.63 5.79 8.66
C MET A 102 -4.94 5.37 9.34
N SER A 103 -5.22 5.86 10.52
CA SER A 103 -6.46 5.68 11.29
C SER A 103 -7.23 7.00 11.33
N TYR A 104 -8.56 7.03 11.34
CA TYR A 104 -9.29 8.30 11.55
C TYR A 104 -10.46 8.10 12.50
N GLU A 105 -10.42 8.77 13.64
CA GLU A 105 -11.55 8.94 14.56
C GLU A 105 -12.64 9.79 13.89
N ASN A 106 -13.84 9.22 13.73
CA ASN A 106 -14.98 9.89 13.10
C ASN A 106 -16.08 10.33 14.07
N GLY A 107 -15.77 10.34 15.37
CA GLY A 107 -16.69 10.67 16.43
C GLY A 107 -17.49 9.44 16.89
N ARG A 108 -17.81 9.40 18.18
CA ARG A 108 -18.27 8.17 18.83
C ARG A 108 -19.80 7.99 18.83
N THR A 109 -20.25 6.80 18.44
CA THR A 109 -21.62 6.30 18.59
C THR A 109 -22.01 6.08 20.06
N SER A 110 -23.28 5.75 20.29
CA SER A 110 -23.73 5.33 21.62
C SER A 110 -23.12 4.00 22.07
N ALA A 111 -22.78 3.11 21.14
CA ALA A 111 -22.17 1.81 21.44
C ALA A 111 -20.73 1.98 21.94
N GLU A 112 -19.94 2.79 21.24
CA GLU A 112 -18.56 3.16 21.62
C GLU A 112 -18.51 3.82 23.01
N LYS A 113 -19.38 4.81 23.24
CA LYS A 113 -19.50 5.46 24.56
C LYS A 113 -19.87 4.49 25.68
N ALA A 114 -20.72 3.50 25.40
CA ALA A 114 -21.08 2.47 26.36
C ALA A 114 -19.95 1.46 26.60
N ALA A 115 -19.13 1.21 25.58
CA ALA A 115 -17.92 0.41 25.68
C ALA A 115 -16.81 1.12 26.48
N GLY A 116 -16.87 2.45 26.59
CA GLY A 116 -15.99 3.26 27.43
C GLY A 116 -14.92 4.02 26.65
N ASP A 117 -15.06 4.08 25.33
CA ASP A 117 -14.15 4.81 24.44
C ASP A 117 -14.09 6.30 24.85
N PRO A 118 -12.89 6.86 25.12
CA PRO A 118 -12.66 8.22 25.56
C PRO A 118 -12.68 9.22 24.39
N ALA A 119 -13.22 10.42 24.62
CA ALA A 119 -13.33 11.41 23.54
C ALA A 119 -11.94 11.90 23.08
N GLY A 120 -11.56 11.60 21.83
CA GLY A 120 -10.35 12.14 21.21
C GLY A 120 -9.06 11.69 21.90
N GLN A 121 -9.08 10.51 22.49
CA GLN A 121 -7.91 9.84 23.03
C GLN A 121 -7.81 8.49 22.35
N GLU A 122 -6.60 8.14 21.91
CA GLU A 122 -6.26 6.82 21.43
C GLU A 122 -5.66 5.99 22.57
N TYR A 123 -6.02 4.72 22.66
CA TYR A 123 -5.47 3.80 23.65
C TYR A 123 -4.04 3.33 23.35
N ASP A 124 -3.62 3.23 22.09
CA ASP A 124 -2.25 2.87 21.69
C ASP A 124 -1.61 3.85 20.68
N PRO A 125 -1.05 4.97 21.14
CA PRO A 125 -0.37 5.95 20.28
C PRO A 125 1.03 5.54 19.82
N THR A 126 1.47 4.31 20.11
CA THR A 126 2.76 3.78 19.63
C THR A 126 2.65 2.97 18.35
N SER A 127 1.48 3.07 17.72
CA SER A 127 0.99 2.30 16.60
C SER A 127 1.75 2.50 15.28
N ILE A 128 1.45 1.63 14.31
CA ILE A 128 1.84 1.76 12.91
C ILE A 128 1.23 3.00 12.25
N ASP A 129 0.27 3.66 12.91
CA ASP A 129 -0.47 4.80 12.41
C ASP A 129 0.41 6.03 12.10
N GLN A 130 0.26 6.58 10.89
CA GLN A 130 1.12 7.67 10.41
C GLN A 130 0.53 9.08 10.59
N ASN A 131 -0.73 9.22 10.99
CA ASN A 131 -1.34 10.54 11.27
C ASN A 131 -1.32 10.93 12.74
N GLY A 132 -0.55 10.21 13.55
CA GLY A 132 -0.27 10.59 14.93
C GLY A 132 -1.39 10.21 15.89
N GLY A 133 -2.15 9.17 15.55
CA GLY A 133 -2.95 8.45 16.52
C GLY A 133 -4.41 8.88 16.63
N ASP A 134 -5.02 9.43 15.57
CA ASP A 134 -6.45 9.70 15.57
C ASP A 134 -7.23 8.44 15.14
N GLY A 135 -7.47 7.51 16.05
CA GLY A 135 -8.42 6.38 15.87
C GLY A 135 -7.80 5.00 16.12
N GLU A 136 -8.61 4.03 16.50
CA GLU A 136 -8.16 2.78 17.16
C GLU A 136 -8.44 1.53 16.33
N LEU A 137 -8.95 1.70 15.11
CA LEU A 137 -9.42 0.58 14.30
C LEU A 137 -8.30 -0.39 13.94
N TRP A 138 -7.08 0.08 13.66
CA TRP A 138 -5.96 -0.77 13.26
C TRP A 138 -5.67 -1.89 14.25
N ASP A 139 -5.84 -1.62 15.54
CA ASP A 139 -5.62 -2.59 16.61
C ASP A 139 -6.66 -3.72 16.61
N GLN A 140 -7.79 -3.46 15.97
CA GLN A 140 -8.96 -4.33 15.90
C GLN A 140 -9.12 -5.03 14.55
N LEU A 141 -8.14 -4.89 13.65
CA LEU A 141 -8.18 -5.51 12.33
C LEU A 141 -7.32 -6.77 12.26
N GLN A 142 -7.81 -7.73 11.49
CA GLN A 142 -7.08 -8.85 10.92
C GLN A 142 -6.99 -8.65 9.40
N MET A 143 -5.90 -9.11 8.78
CA MET A 143 -5.72 -9.13 7.32
C MET A 143 -5.45 -10.55 6.84
N GLU A 144 -6.06 -10.90 5.72
CA GLU A 144 -5.73 -12.07 4.93
C GLU A 144 -5.39 -11.66 3.50
N ILE A 145 -4.25 -12.15 3.01
CA ILE A 145 -3.79 -11.97 1.63
C ILE A 145 -3.94 -13.32 0.93
N TYR A 146 -4.49 -13.33 -0.28
CA TYR A 146 -4.78 -14.55 -1.03
C TYR A 146 -4.50 -14.41 -2.52
N VAL A 147 -4.26 -15.55 -3.18
CA VAL A 147 -4.28 -15.68 -4.64
C VAL A 147 -5.66 -16.19 -5.04
N ASP A 148 -6.39 -15.42 -5.83
CA ASP A 148 -7.68 -15.84 -6.39
C ASP A 148 -7.44 -16.77 -7.59
N LEU A 149 -7.42 -18.08 -7.33
CA LEU A 149 -7.03 -19.09 -8.32
C LEU A 149 -8.14 -19.35 -9.34
N ASN A 150 -9.39 -19.10 -8.97
CA ASN A 150 -10.56 -19.34 -9.82
C ASN A 150 -11.19 -18.06 -10.38
N LYS A 151 -10.63 -16.89 -10.06
CA LYS A 151 -11.05 -15.56 -10.52
C LYS A 151 -12.48 -15.20 -10.11
N ASP A 152 -12.93 -15.65 -8.93
CA ASP A 152 -14.28 -15.36 -8.42
C ASP A 152 -14.33 -14.17 -7.44
N GLY A 153 -13.17 -13.60 -7.14
CA GLY A 153 -12.99 -12.47 -6.23
C GLY A 153 -13.28 -12.80 -4.78
N GLN A 154 -13.36 -14.07 -4.39
CA GLN A 154 -13.63 -14.51 -3.01
C GLN A 154 -12.48 -15.33 -2.48
N LEU A 155 -12.06 -15.04 -1.25
CA LEU A 155 -11.11 -15.86 -0.54
C LEU A 155 -11.65 -17.27 -0.28
N GLN A 156 -10.90 -18.28 -0.72
CA GLN A 156 -11.12 -19.69 -0.37
C GLN A 156 -10.01 -20.24 0.55
N TYR A 157 -10.28 -21.38 1.19
CA TYR A 157 -9.36 -21.96 2.17
C TYR A 157 -7.98 -22.30 1.58
N ASN A 158 -7.94 -22.76 0.32
CA ASN A 158 -6.73 -23.16 -0.40
C ASN A 158 -6.02 -22.02 -1.15
N GLU A 159 -6.53 -20.79 -1.04
CA GLU A 159 -6.02 -19.61 -1.75
C GLU A 159 -5.20 -18.67 -0.86
N ARG A 160 -5.25 -18.91 0.45
CA ARG A 160 -4.63 -18.06 1.46
C ARG A 160 -3.10 -18.14 1.38
N ILE A 161 -2.48 -16.97 1.22
CA ILE A 161 -1.03 -16.79 1.31
C ILE A 161 -0.62 -16.52 2.75
N LYS A 162 -1.26 -15.51 3.36
CA LYS A 162 -0.85 -15.01 4.68
C LYS A 162 -2.03 -14.52 5.51
N THR A 163 -1.95 -14.73 6.81
CA THR A 163 -2.90 -14.20 7.78
C THR A 163 -2.15 -13.44 8.86
N TYR A 164 -2.56 -12.20 9.07
CA TYR A 164 -2.13 -11.34 10.16
C TYR A 164 -3.29 -11.20 11.13
N GLN A 165 -3.23 -11.93 12.24
CA GLN A 165 -4.30 -11.96 13.24
C GLN A 165 -4.56 -10.60 13.87
N TYR A 166 -3.52 -9.79 13.99
CA TYR A 166 -3.57 -8.41 14.42
C TYR A 166 -2.69 -7.59 13.48
N LEU A 167 -3.20 -6.44 13.05
CA LEU A 167 -2.40 -5.49 12.25
C LEU A 167 -1.55 -4.60 13.14
N ASP A 168 -2.01 -4.34 14.36
CA ASP A 168 -1.24 -3.59 15.33
C ASP A 168 -1.64 -3.95 16.77
N MET A 169 -0.97 -4.94 17.37
CA MET A 169 -1.24 -5.30 18.77
C MET A 169 -0.04 -5.09 19.67
N THR A 170 1.13 -5.47 19.17
CA THR A 170 2.40 -5.29 19.87
C THR A 170 3.52 -5.29 18.82
N ASP A 171 4.74 -4.99 19.23
CA ASP A 171 5.92 -5.19 18.39
C ASP A 171 6.06 -6.60 17.79
N SER A 172 5.52 -7.62 18.45
CA SER A 172 5.56 -9.02 17.99
C SER A 172 4.35 -9.42 17.15
N TYR A 173 3.25 -8.69 17.26
CA TYR A 173 1.97 -8.97 16.60
C TYR A 173 1.51 -7.71 15.85
N LYS A 174 2.28 -7.35 14.81
CA LYS A 174 1.97 -6.22 13.92
C LYS A 174 2.25 -6.56 12.47
N LEU A 175 1.55 -5.88 11.57
CA LEU A 175 1.77 -5.95 10.13
C LEU A 175 3.15 -5.35 9.80
N PRO A 176 4.07 -6.12 9.17
CA PRO A 176 5.37 -5.57 8.79
C PRO A 176 5.19 -4.61 7.61
N LEU A 177 5.31 -3.31 7.88
CA LEU A 177 5.23 -2.29 6.85
C LEU A 177 6.45 -2.32 5.92
N ASN A 178 6.26 -1.87 4.67
CA ASN A 178 7.31 -1.71 3.67
C ASN A 178 8.20 -2.96 3.47
N THR A 179 7.65 -4.14 3.74
CA THR A 179 8.31 -5.44 3.63
C THR A 179 7.55 -6.31 2.63
N ASN A 180 8.24 -7.19 1.91
CA ASN A 180 7.57 -8.11 0.98
C ASN A 180 6.66 -9.09 1.76
N LEU A 181 5.35 -8.90 1.64
CA LEU A 181 4.35 -9.72 2.30
C LEU A 181 4.09 -11.06 1.60
N LEU A 182 4.51 -11.17 0.34
CA LEU A 182 4.47 -12.42 -0.42
C LEU A 182 5.68 -13.31 -0.13
N SER A 183 6.72 -12.77 0.52
CA SER A 183 7.81 -13.60 1.05
C SER A 183 7.37 -14.29 2.34
N SER A 184 7.61 -15.59 2.45
CA SER A 184 7.12 -16.38 3.59
C SER A 184 7.55 -15.81 4.93
N THR A 185 6.66 -15.95 5.91
CA THR A 185 7.04 -16.38 7.25
C THR A 185 5.79 -16.87 7.95
N ASN A 186 5.87 -18.10 8.46
CA ASN A 186 4.94 -18.79 9.38
C ASN A 186 3.86 -19.71 8.79
N HIS A 187 4.17 -20.70 7.93
CA HIS A 187 3.59 -22.09 7.96
C HIS A 187 3.62 -22.83 6.61
N VAL A 188 4.05 -22.18 5.52
CA VAL A 188 4.25 -22.81 4.21
C VAL A 188 5.71 -22.58 3.80
N PRO A 189 6.40 -23.54 3.14
CA PRO A 189 7.72 -23.28 2.57
C PRO A 189 7.73 -21.97 1.76
N ALA A 190 8.88 -21.31 1.71
CA ALA A 190 9.07 -20.02 1.06
C ALA A 190 8.82 -20.10 -0.45
N GLU A 191 7.55 -20.07 -0.84
CA GLU A 191 7.14 -19.89 -2.22
C GLU A 191 7.35 -18.41 -2.55
N THR A 192 8.27 -18.15 -3.46
CA THR A 192 8.31 -16.89 -4.20
C THR A 192 7.19 -16.94 -5.22
N TYR A 193 6.48 -15.83 -5.38
CA TYR A 193 5.50 -15.69 -6.45
C TYR A 193 6.25 -15.14 -7.65
N ASP A 194 6.75 -16.05 -8.48
CA ASP A 194 7.45 -15.69 -9.69
C ASP A 194 6.47 -15.68 -10.85
N LEU A 195 6.60 -14.67 -11.71
CA LEU A 195 5.77 -14.47 -12.89
C LEU A 195 6.62 -14.59 -14.14
N GLU A 196 6.30 -15.58 -14.96
CA GLU A 196 6.84 -15.74 -16.30
C GLU A 196 6.33 -14.63 -17.24
N GLU A 197 6.91 -14.54 -18.44
CA GLU A 197 6.43 -13.64 -19.49
C GLU A 197 4.96 -13.90 -19.83
N GLY A 198 4.15 -12.84 -19.71
CA GLY A 198 2.70 -12.85 -19.99
C GLY A 198 1.86 -13.59 -18.94
N GLU A 199 2.46 -14.02 -17.83
CA GLU A 199 1.71 -14.64 -16.73
C GLU A 199 0.93 -13.59 -15.94
N GLU A 200 -0.26 -13.99 -15.49
CA GLU A 200 -1.16 -13.18 -14.65
C GLU A 200 -1.48 -13.93 -13.36
N ILE A 201 -1.56 -13.17 -12.26
CA ILE A 201 -2.05 -13.64 -10.96
C ILE A 201 -3.01 -12.63 -10.36
N ASP A 202 -4.13 -13.11 -9.79
CA ASP A 202 -5.09 -12.25 -9.11
C ASP A 202 -4.81 -12.28 -7.61
N ILE A 203 -4.43 -11.13 -7.03
CA ILE A 203 -4.12 -11.00 -5.60
C ILE A 203 -5.25 -10.24 -4.90
N GLY A 204 -5.79 -10.82 -3.84
CA GLY A 204 -6.85 -10.21 -3.04
C GLY A 204 -6.45 -9.95 -1.59
N ILE A 205 -7.19 -9.02 -0.97
CA ILE A 205 -7.07 -8.70 0.46
C ILE A 205 -8.44 -8.76 1.11
N VAL A 206 -8.53 -9.52 2.20
CA VAL A 206 -9.69 -9.53 3.10
C VAL A 206 -9.27 -8.93 4.44
N ILE A 207 -10.03 -7.95 4.90
CA ILE A 207 -9.89 -7.39 6.24
C ILE A 207 -11.06 -7.86 7.10
N LYS A 208 -10.78 -8.17 8.36
CA LYS A 208 -11.79 -8.55 9.33
C LYS A 208 -11.68 -7.67 10.56
N PHE A 209 -12.79 -7.09 10.98
CA PHE A 209 -12.92 -6.48 12.29
C PHE A 209 -13.07 -7.62 13.31
N ILE A 210 -12.15 -7.71 14.26
CA ILE A 210 -12.15 -8.77 15.28
C ILE A 210 -13.47 -8.69 16.07
N ASP A 211 -14.04 -9.85 16.39
CA ASP A 211 -15.24 -9.96 17.24
C ASP A 211 -14.83 -10.06 18.73
N ASP A 212 -15.61 -9.43 19.61
CA ASP A 212 -15.47 -9.51 21.07
C ASP A 212 -15.53 -10.97 21.57
N SER A 213 -16.22 -11.86 20.83
CA SER A 213 -16.33 -13.28 21.17
C SER A 213 -15.14 -14.14 20.73
N SER A 214 -14.20 -13.57 19.98
CA SER A 214 -13.00 -14.26 19.51
C SER A 214 -12.14 -14.70 20.70
N PHE A 215 -11.51 -15.87 20.61
CA PHE A 215 -10.45 -16.28 21.56
C PHE A 215 -9.29 -15.25 21.62
N TRP A 216 -9.19 -14.45 20.57
CA TRP A 216 -8.23 -13.37 20.36
C TRP A 216 -8.86 -11.98 20.61
N GLY A 217 -10.11 -11.92 21.07
CA GLY A 217 -10.91 -10.71 21.20
C GLY A 217 -10.57 -9.91 22.46
N SER A 218 -10.42 -8.61 22.28
CA SER A 218 -9.94 -7.61 23.23
C SER A 218 -8.43 -7.71 23.54
N GLN A 219 -7.68 -6.75 22.99
CA GLN A 219 -6.54 -6.19 23.72
C GLN A 219 -7.06 -5.76 25.10
N SER A 220 -6.31 -6.01 26.19
CA SER A 220 -6.84 -6.03 27.57
C SER A 220 -7.68 -4.81 27.98
N ASP A 221 -7.43 -3.66 27.36
CA ASP A 221 -8.12 -2.40 27.67
C ASP A 221 -8.91 -1.82 26.47
N LEU A 222 -8.70 -2.34 25.26
CA LEU A 222 -9.37 -1.96 24.02
C LEU A 222 -10.50 -2.95 23.73
N LYS A 223 -11.74 -2.48 23.84
CA LYS A 223 -12.91 -3.28 23.42
C LYS A 223 -13.14 -3.03 21.95
N ASN A 224 -13.50 -4.06 21.20
CA ASN A 224 -13.61 -3.92 19.75
C ASN A 224 -14.70 -2.91 19.37
N ASN A 225 -15.73 -2.76 20.21
CA ASN A 225 -16.73 -1.71 20.08
C ASN A 225 -16.19 -0.26 20.23
N HIS A 226 -14.90 -0.02 20.49
CA HIS A 226 -14.31 1.33 20.59
C HIS A 226 -14.05 1.98 19.22
N ALA A 227 -13.87 1.19 18.15
CA ALA A 227 -13.44 1.68 16.84
C ALA A 227 -14.48 1.49 15.72
N MET A 228 -15.78 1.44 16.06
CA MET A 228 -16.86 1.13 15.12
C MET A 228 -17.10 2.23 14.07
N THR A 229 -16.79 3.47 14.42
CA THR A 229 -16.89 4.63 13.52
C THR A 229 -15.61 4.96 12.79
N ASP A 230 -14.50 4.37 13.21
CA ASP A 230 -13.18 4.77 12.77
C ASP A 230 -12.90 4.28 11.34
N ASP A 231 -12.08 5.05 10.60
CA ASP A 231 -11.56 4.61 9.31
C ASP A 231 -10.15 4.03 9.45
N ALA A 232 -9.81 3.05 8.60
CA ALA A 232 -8.44 2.57 8.44
C ALA A 232 -8.04 2.60 6.96
N LYS A 233 -6.89 3.20 6.63
CA LYS A 233 -6.43 3.36 5.24
C LYS A 233 -5.01 2.91 5.12
N PHE A 234 -4.67 2.26 4.02
CA PHE A 234 -3.30 1.89 3.70
C PHE A 234 -3.12 1.83 2.19
N THR A 235 -1.87 1.89 1.73
CA THR A 235 -1.55 1.70 0.31
C THR A 235 -0.90 0.34 0.11
N THR A 236 -1.42 -0.41 -0.86
CA THR A 236 -0.78 -1.64 -1.35
C THR A 236 0.14 -1.29 -2.51
N VAL A 237 1.41 -1.66 -2.42
CA VAL A 237 2.38 -1.45 -3.50
C VAL A 237 2.79 -2.79 -4.06
N PHE A 238 2.68 -2.95 -5.37
CA PHE A 238 3.21 -4.09 -6.11
C PHE A 238 4.49 -3.70 -6.84
N ASP A 239 5.42 -4.64 -6.97
CA ASP A 239 6.69 -4.44 -7.67
C ASP A 239 7.16 -5.78 -8.26
N LEU A 240 7.96 -5.75 -9.31
CA LEU A 240 8.59 -6.92 -9.91
C LEU A 240 10.11 -6.78 -9.85
N VAL A 241 10.76 -7.82 -9.34
CA VAL A 241 12.23 -7.89 -9.29
C VAL A 241 12.70 -8.96 -10.25
N GLN A 242 13.43 -8.53 -11.28
CA GLN A 242 14.07 -9.44 -12.24
C GLN A 242 14.96 -10.46 -11.51
N LYS A 243 14.88 -11.72 -11.93
CA LYS A 243 15.75 -12.80 -11.43
C LYS A 243 17.13 -12.82 -12.08
#